data_AF-A0A8T0ZLP2-F1
#
_entry.id   AF-A0A8T0ZLP2-F1
#
_cell.length_a   1.000
_cell.length_b   1.000
_cell.length_c   1.000
_cell.angle_alpha   90.00
_cell.angle_beta   90.00
_cell.angle_gamma   90.00
#
_symmetry.space_group_name_H-M   'P 1'
#
loop_
_entity.id
_entity.type
_entity.pdbx_description
1 polymer ?
#
loop_
_entity_poly.entity_id
_entity_poly.type
_entity_poly.pdbx_seq_one_letter_code
_entity_poly.pdbx_strand_id
1 'polypeptide(L)'
;MLARFFEIREHLDADDEAIEDLLPFPSSTKKLKVLLVKMKMVGSVSKRIQSSDVAMWEVRALFDALLQQFPVFGKYLDPSATIGGDPSFESAVVKLQRGRPLGRQEKAAVSVLKVASGGPSADNLDDGFAERVLKCARVSEQTDKYILAAAILPTSNIVERLFSMDRAMIGLERHSLQPIMVEAMLFLKVNISYWDVNVVHDIL
;
A
#
# COMPACT_ATOMS: atom_id res chain seq x y z
N MET A 1 -7.16 15.73 -19.85
CA MET A 1 -7.80 17.00 -20.29
C MET A 1 -6.78 18.12 -20.48
N LEU A 2 -6.09 18.61 -19.44
CA LEU A 2 -5.10 19.71 -19.60
C LEU A 2 -3.89 19.36 -20.48
N ALA A 3 -3.33 18.15 -20.37
CA ALA A 3 -2.25 17.71 -21.27
C ALA A 3 -2.71 17.79 -22.74
N ARG A 4 -3.86 17.16 -23.04
CA ARG A 4 -4.53 17.21 -24.35
C ARG A 4 -4.83 18.64 -24.83
N PHE A 5 -5.23 19.56 -23.93
CA PHE A 5 -5.42 20.97 -24.30
C PHE A 5 -4.13 21.59 -24.83
N PHE A 6 -2.99 21.34 -24.19
CA PHE A 6 -1.71 21.87 -24.67
C PHE A 6 -1.24 21.19 -25.97
N GLU A 7 -1.49 19.88 -26.14
CA GLU A 7 -1.22 19.17 -27.39
C GLU A 7 -2.05 19.74 -28.56
N ILE A 8 -3.35 19.98 -28.36
CA ILE A 8 -4.23 20.53 -29.40
C ILE A 8 -3.87 21.98 -29.70
N ARG A 9 -3.54 22.76 -28.69
CA ARG A 9 -3.23 24.19 -28.85
C ARG A 9 -2.06 24.45 -29.79
N GLU A 10 -1.06 23.57 -29.86
CA GLU A 10 0.06 23.73 -30.79
C GLU A 10 -0.38 23.68 -32.27
N HIS A 11 -1.59 23.19 -32.53
CA HIS A 11 -2.19 23.08 -33.85
C HIS A 11 -3.32 24.07 -34.11
N LEU A 12 -3.67 24.93 -33.13
CA LEU A 12 -4.69 25.96 -33.30
C LEU A 12 -4.03 27.24 -33.82
N ASP A 13 -4.66 27.86 -34.81
CA ASP A 13 -4.28 29.21 -35.24
C ASP A 13 -4.74 30.22 -34.19
N ALA A 14 -3.80 31.00 -33.65
CA ALA A 14 -4.12 31.97 -32.61
C ALA A 14 -4.82 33.22 -33.18
N ASP A 15 -4.72 33.43 -34.49
CA ASP A 15 -5.28 34.58 -35.21
C ASP A 15 -6.63 34.26 -35.89
N ASP A 16 -7.16 33.04 -35.69
CA ASP A 16 -8.49 32.65 -36.18
C ASP A 16 -9.59 33.25 -35.28
N GLU A 17 -10.28 34.28 -35.80
CA GLU A 17 -11.39 35.00 -35.16
C GLU A 17 -12.50 34.05 -34.66
N ALA A 18 -12.69 32.88 -35.27
CA ALA A 18 -13.73 31.93 -34.85
C ALA A 18 -13.42 31.25 -33.51
N ILE A 19 -12.15 31.22 -33.10
CA ILE A 19 -11.70 30.53 -31.88
C ILE A 19 -10.96 31.44 -30.89
N GLU A 20 -10.68 32.69 -31.26
CA GLU A 20 -10.03 33.70 -30.41
C GLU A 20 -10.73 33.83 -29.05
N ASP A 21 -12.05 33.99 -29.06
CA ASP A 21 -12.88 34.13 -27.85
C ASP A 21 -12.94 32.85 -26.98
N LEU A 22 -12.60 31.69 -27.55
CA LEU A 22 -12.59 30.40 -26.85
C LEU A 22 -11.23 30.12 -26.19
N LEU A 23 -10.16 30.81 -26.60
CA LEU A 23 -8.83 30.57 -26.06
C LEU A 23 -8.64 31.28 -24.70
N PRO A 24 -8.08 30.58 -23.70
CA PRO A 24 -7.78 31.22 -22.42
C PRO A 24 -6.68 32.26 -22.59
N PHE A 25 -6.88 33.43 -21.96
CA PHE A 25 -5.90 34.52 -21.93
C PHE A 25 -4.46 34.03 -21.66
N PRO A 26 -3.42 34.70 -22.18
CA PRO A 26 -2.03 34.31 -21.98
C PRO A 26 -1.63 34.17 -20.50
N SER A 27 -2.21 34.98 -19.61
CA SER A 27 -2.03 34.88 -18.16
C SER A 27 -2.62 33.59 -17.57
N SER A 28 -3.84 33.24 -17.96
CA SER A 28 -4.52 32.00 -17.58
C SER A 28 -3.78 30.78 -18.12
N THR A 29 -3.27 30.85 -19.35
CA THR A 29 -2.42 29.82 -19.96
C THR A 29 -1.19 29.50 -19.12
N LYS A 30 -0.48 30.53 -18.63
CA LYS A 30 0.68 30.34 -17.75
C LYS A 30 0.28 29.62 -16.46
N LYS A 31 -0.84 29.99 -15.85
CA LYS A 31 -1.39 29.31 -14.66
C LYS A 31 -1.73 27.84 -14.96
N LEU A 32 -2.32 27.55 -16.11
CA LEU A 32 -2.66 26.17 -16.53
C LEU A 32 -1.41 25.30 -16.74
N LYS A 33 -0.31 25.86 -17.25
CA LYS A 33 0.98 25.13 -17.36
C LYS A 33 1.51 24.74 -15.97
N VAL A 34 1.50 25.67 -15.02
CA VAL A 34 1.91 25.40 -13.62
C VAL A 34 1.01 24.33 -12.99
N LEU A 35 -0.31 24.43 -13.21
CA LEU A 35 -1.26 23.44 -12.72
C LEU A 35 -1.00 22.04 -13.32
N LEU A 36 -0.69 21.96 -14.62
CA LEU A 36 -0.37 20.69 -15.28
C LEU A 36 0.83 20.00 -14.61
N VAL A 37 1.89 20.75 -14.28
CA VAL A 37 3.06 20.20 -13.57
C VAL A 37 2.65 19.64 -12.20
N LYS A 38 1.86 20.41 -11.43
CA LYS A 38 1.34 19.98 -10.13
C LYS A 38 0.48 18.72 -10.24
N MET A 39 -0.40 18.64 -11.24
CA MET A 39 -1.22 17.45 -11.49
C MET A 39 -0.37 16.24 -11.91
N LYS A 40 0.71 16.43 -12.67
CA LYS A 40 1.64 15.35 -13.01
C LYS A 40 2.33 14.77 -11.77
N MET A 41 2.70 15.60 -10.79
CA MET A 41 3.27 15.14 -9.52
C MET A 41 2.29 14.28 -8.71
N VAL A 42 1.05 14.75 -8.55
CA VAL A 42 0.02 13.96 -7.83
C VAL A 42 -0.28 12.67 -8.60
N GLY A 43 -0.36 12.75 -9.93
CA GLY A 43 -0.59 11.60 -10.80
C GLY A 43 0.53 10.55 -10.74
N SER A 44 1.79 10.95 -10.63
CA SER A 44 2.90 9.99 -10.52
C SER A 44 2.87 9.25 -9.19
N VAL A 45 2.60 9.95 -8.07
CA VAL A 45 2.43 9.32 -6.75
C VAL A 45 1.25 8.35 -6.74
N SER A 46 0.10 8.76 -7.28
CA SER A 46 -1.09 7.91 -7.37
C SER A 46 -0.83 6.63 -8.17
N LYS A 47 -0.15 6.73 -9.32
CA LYS A 47 0.24 5.57 -10.12
C LYS A 47 1.19 4.63 -9.38
N ARG A 48 2.21 5.18 -8.69
CA ARG A 48 3.16 4.36 -7.93
C ARG A 48 2.43 3.59 -6.84
N ILE A 49 1.58 4.23 -6.05
CA ILE A 49 0.84 3.59 -4.95
C ILE A 49 -0.13 2.49 -5.43
N GLN A 50 -0.56 2.54 -6.69
CA GLN A 50 -1.41 1.52 -7.30
C GLN A 50 -0.64 0.29 -7.82
N SER A 51 0.70 0.30 -7.82
CA SER A 51 1.46 -0.87 -8.20
C SER A 51 1.43 -1.93 -7.08
N SER A 52 1.63 -3.20 -7.44
CA SER A 52 1.52 -4.34 -6.51
C SER A 52 2.74 -4.51 -5.61
N ASP A 53 3.83 -3.80 -5.88
CA ASP A 53 5.17 -3.95 -5.34
C ASP A 53 5.60 -2.78 -4.44
N VAL A 54 4.64 -2.07 -3.82
CA VAL A 54 4.95 -0.93 -2.96
C VAL A 54 4.87 -1.33 -1.50
N ALA A 55 5.91 -0.99 -0.74
CA ALA A 55 5.93 -1.15 0.71
C ALA A 55 5.28 0.04 1.44
N MET A 56 4.77 -0.18 2.64
CA MET A 56 4.12 0.85 3.47
C MET A 56 5.03 2.06 3.70
N TRP A 57 6.33 1.82 3.93
CA TRP A 57 7.30 2.88 4.16
C TRP A 57 7.57 3.76 2.94
N GLU A 58 7.43 3.23 1.72
CA GLU A 58 7.58 3.99 0.47
C GLU A 58 6.38 4.90 0.28
N VAL A 59 5.16 4.40 0.53
CA VAL A 59 3.93 5.21 0.46
C VAL A 59 4.00 6.36 1.44
N ARG A 60 4.44 6.13 2.68
CA ARG A 60 4.64 7.18 3.67
C ARG A 60 5.63 8.24 3.17
N ALA A 61 6.74 7.84 2.57
CA ALA A 61 7.71 8.77 2.00
C ALA A 61 7.12 9.62 0.85
N LEU A 62 6.31 9.00 -0.02
CA LEU A 62 5.62 9.71 -1.11
C LEU A 62 4.59 10.70 -0.56
N PHE A 63 3.83 10.32 0.46
CA PHE A 63 2.87 11.20 1.13
C PHE A 63 3.56 12.37 1.82
N ASP A 64 4.65 12.14 2.55
CA ASP A 64 5.41 13.22 3.20
C ASP A 64 5.94 14.23 2.16
N ALA A 65 6.50 13.75 1.04
CA ALA A 65 6.96 14.60 -0.05
C ALA A 65 5.81 15.38 -0.70
N LEU A 66 4.63 14.75 -0.83
CA LEU A 66 3.46 15.37 -1.42
C LEU A 66 2.84 16.42 -0.47
N LEU A 67 2.89 16.20 0.84
CA LEU A 67 2.46 17.16 1.86
C LEU A 67 3.34 18.42 1.89
N GLN A 68 4.65 18.28 1.65
CA GLN A 68 5.55 19.44 1.52
C GLN A 68 5.16 20.35 0.34
N GLN A 69 4.69 19.75 -0.75
CA GLN A 69 4.28 20.48 -1.96
C GLN A 69 2.82 20.97 -1.90
N PHE A 70 1.97 20.22 -1.20
CA PHE A 70 0.53 20.44 -1.11
C PHE A 70 0.04 20.22 0.32
N PRO A 71 0.22 21.20 1.22
CA PRO A 71 -0.19 21.09 2.62
C PRO A 71 -1.69 20.85 2.81
N VAL A 72 -2.51 21.21 1.81
CA VAL A 72 -3.97 21.02 1.79
C VAL A 72 -4.37 19.54 1.93
N PHE A 73 -3.50 18.60 1.56
CA PHE A 73 -3.78 17.17 1.73
C PHE A 73 -3.53 16.65 3.15
N GLY A 74 -3.08 17.49 4.10
CA GLY A 74 -2.79 17.08 5.48
C GLY A 74 -3.96 16.35 6.14
N LYS A 75 -5.19 16.83 5.96
CA LYS A 75 -6.40 16.17 6.48
C LYS A 75 -6.62 14.73 5.97
N TYR A 76 -5.95 14.31 4.90
CA TYR A 76 -6.10 12.99 4.29
C TYR A 76 -4.84 12.12 4.40
N LEU A 77 -3.67 12.74 4.27
CA LEU A 77 -2.40 12.02 4.12
C LEU A 77 -1.47 12.19 5.31
N ASP A 78 -1.77 13.07 6.27
CA ASP A 78 -0.94 13.23 7.46
C ASP A 78 -0.98 11.95 8.31
N PRO A 79 0.12 11.54 8.96
CA PRO A 79 0.12 10.39 9.88
C PRO A 79 -0.90 10.50 11.02
N SER A 80 -1.30 11.72 11.38
CA SER A 80 -2.31 12.01 12.39
C SER A 80 -3.72 12.28 11.82
N ALA A 81 -3.92 12.09 10.51
CA ALA A 81 -5.22 12.27 9.88
C ALA A 81 -6.25 11.32 10.49
N THR A 82 -7.44 11.84 10.81
CA THR A 82 -8.56 11.09 11.44
C THR A 82 -9.04 9.89 10.63
N ILE A 83 -8.66 9.81 9.35
CA ILE A 83 -9.02 8.72 8.45
C ILE A 83 -8.18 7.46 8.71
N GLY A 84 -6.97 7.60 9.27
CA GLY A 84 -6.12 6.47 9.62
C GLY A 84 -6.66 5.72 10.84
N GLY A 85 -6.74 4.39 10.76
CA GLY A 85 -7.29 3.56 11.84
C GLY A 85 -6.45 3.59 13.12
N ASP A 86 -5.18 3.19 13.03
CA ASP A 86 -4.22 3.22 14.15
C ASP A 86 -2.87 3.81 13.70
N PRO A 87 -2.59 5.09 14.05
CA PRO A 87 -1.33 5.74 13.73
C PRO A 87 -0.09 5.06 14.32
N SER A 88 -0.23 4.43 15.50
CA SER A 88 0.90 3.75 16.16
C SER A 88 1.25 2.46 15.41
N PHE A 89 0.24 1.75 14.92
CA PHE A 89 0.44 0.57 14.08
C PHE A 89 1.10 0.93 12.74
N GLU A 90 0.60 1.94 12.03
CA GLU A 90 1.19 2.36 10.74
C GLU A 90 2.66 2.78 10.92
N SER A 91 2.95 3.62 11.93
CA SER A 91 4.33 4.03 12.25
C SER A 91 5.23 2.83 12.57
N ALA A 92 4.71 1.86 13.32
CA ALA A 92 5.45 0.65 13.66
C ALA A 92 5.76 -0.20 12.43
N VAL A 93 4.80 -0.41 11.52
CA VAL A 93 5.01 -1.15 10.26
C VAL A 93 6.04 -0.43 9.39
N VAL A 94 5.94 0.90 9.25
CA VAL A 94 6.92 1.70 8.48
C VAL A 94 8.33 1.56 9.05
N LYS A 95 8.47 1.57 10.38
CA LYS A 95 9.77 1.39 11.05
C LYS A 95 10.30 -0.03 10.90
N LEU A 96 9.44 -1.05 11.03
CA LEU A 96 9.81 -2.45 10.83
C LEU A 96 10.35 -2.68 9.42
N GLN A 97 9.65 -2.20 8.40
CA GLN A 97 10.09 -2.35 7.01
C GLN A 97 11.39 -1.60 6.69
N ARG A 98 11.70 -0.52 7.42
CA ARG A 98 12.97 0.23 7.33
C ARG A 98 14.08 -0.31 8.24
N GLY A 99 13.82 -1.33 9.05
CA GLY A 99 14.78 -1.85 10.04
C GLY A 99 15.11 -0.85 11.16
N ARG A 100 14.18 0.03 11.52
CA ARG A 100 14.36 1.02 12.59
C ARG A 100 13.82 0.50 13.93
N PRO A 101 14.40 0.93 15.07
CA PRO A 101 13.94 0.50 16.38
C PRO A 101 12.53 1.02 16.67
N LEU A 102 11.72 0.15 17.31
CA LEU A 102 10.35 0.46 17.71
C LEU A 102 10.29 1.05 19.11
N GLY A 103 9.46 2.08 19.27
CA GLY A 103 9.08 2.66 20.56
C GLY A 103 8.10 1.77 21.34
N ARG A 104 7.81 2.13 22.59
CA ARG A 104 6.95 1.34 23.48
C ARG A 104 5.52 1.16 22.95
N GLN A 105 4.92 2.22 22.44
CA GLN A 105 3.56 2.22 21.87
C GLN A 105 3.50 1.39 20.58
N GLU A 106 4.51 1.51 19.74
CA GLU A 106 4.64 0.76 18.49
C GLU A 106 4.81 -0.74 18.72
N LYS A 107 5.61 -1.12 19.72
CA LYS A 107 5.75 -2.52 20.13
C LYS A 107 4.44 -3.11 20.64
N ALA A 108 3.63 -2.31 21.35
CA ALA A 108 2.31 -2.74 21.81
C ALA A 108 1.35 -2.94 20.63
N ALA A 109 1.33 -2.01 19.67
CA ALA A 109 0.49 -2.06 18.47
C ALA A 109 0.81 -3.27 17.58
N VAL A 110 2.09 -3.66 17.48
CA VAL A 110 2.55 -4.75 16.60
C VAL A 110 2.80 -6.07 17.35
N SER A 111 2.30 -6.17 18.59
CA SER A 111 2.46 -7.36 19.43
C SER A 111 1.94 -8.64 18.76
N VAL A 112 0.88 -8.56 17.95
CA VAL A 112 0.30 -9.70 17.21
C VAL A 112 1.25 -10.26 16.13
N LEU A 113 2.13 -9.43 15.57
CA LEU A 113 3.07 -9.85 14.52
C LEU A 113 4.40 -10.36 15.09
N LYS A 114 4.58 -10.25 16.40
CA LYS A 114 5.78 -10.74 17.08
C LYS A 114 5.78 -12.27 17.04
N VAL A 115 6.87 -12.83 16.54
CA VAL A 115 7.08 -14.28 16.68
C VAL A 115 7.20 -14.56 18.16
N ALA A 116 6.47 -15.57 18.65
CA ALA A 116 6.86 -16.23 19.88
C ALA A 116 8.24 -16.87 19.63
N SER A 117 9.31 -16.09 19.77
CA SER A 117 10.62 -16.62 20.07
C SER A 117 10.39 -17.55 21.25
N GLY A 118 10.59 -18.86 21.03
CA GLY A 118 10.09 -19.96 21.85
C GLY A 118 9.81 -19.50 23.28
N GLY A 119 8.53 -19.59 23.68
CA GLY A 119 8.12 -19.26 25.05
C GLY A 119 9.10 -19.87 26.04
N PRO A 120 9.32 -19.22 27.21
CA PRO A 120 10.33 -19.63 28.16
C PRO A 120 10.25 -21.15 28.28
N SER A 121 11.27 -21.87 27.78
CA SER A 121 11.35 -23.31 27.98
C SER A 121 11.16 -23.49 29.46
N ALA A 122 10.05 -24.16 29.82
CA ALA A 122 9.49 -24.24 31.16
C ALA A 122 10.59 -24.09 32.20
N ASP A 123 10.42 -23.17 33.16
CA ASP A 123 11.33 -23.06 34.31
C ASP A 123 11.55 -24.49 34.84
N ASN A 124 12.69 -25.09 34.48
CA ASN A 124 13.07 -26.34 35.08
C ASN A 124 13.34 -25.94 36.52
N LEU A 125 12.60 -26.53 37.45
CA LEU A 125 12.77 -26.27 38.88
C LEU A 125 14.20 -26.59 39.36
N ASP A 126 14.99 -27.26 38.52
CA ASP A 126 16.38 -27.65 38.71
C ASP A 126 17.40 -26.61 38.18
N ASP A 127 16.97 -25.57 37.45
CA ASP A 127 17.87 -24.53 36.96
C ASP A 127 18.40 -23.67 38.14
N GLY A 128 19.72 -23.48 38.25
CA GLY A 128 20.32 -22.60 39.26
C GLY A 128 19.99 -21.12 39.04
N PHE A 129 20.19 -20.27 40.07
CA PHE A 129 19.94 -18.81 39.97
C PHE A 129 20.73 -18.16 38.82
N ALA A 130 21.99 -18.54 38.63
CA ALA A 130 22.83 -18.04 37.54
C ALA A 130 22.31 -18.46 36.16
N GLU A 131 21.89 -19.72 36.00
CA GLU A 131 21.26 -20.23 34.78
C GLU A 131 20.01 -19.41 34.42
N ARG A 132 19.13 -19.15 35.40
CA ARG A 132 17.92 -18.34 35.22
C ARG A 132 18.26 -16.92 34.80
N VAL A 133 19.23 -16.27 35.45
CA VAL A 133 19.66 -14.91 35.11
C VAL A 133 20.28 -14.84 33.71
N LEU A 134 21.13 -15.80 33.34
CA LEU A 134 21.77 -15.85 32.03
C LEU A 134 20.77 -16.19 30.90
N LYS A 135 19.79 -17.07 31.16
CA LYS A 135 18.71 -17.39 30.22
C LYS A 135 17.80 -16.19 29.99
N CYS A 136 17.42 -15.47 31.04
CA CYS A 136 16.69 -14.21 30.93
C CYS A 136 17.49 -13.12 30.18
N ALA A 137 18.79 -12.99 30.46
CA ALA A 137 19.65 -12.04 29.76
C ALA A 137 19.72 -12.35 28.26
N ARG A 138 19.93 -13.62 27.87
CA ARG A 138 19.96 -14.08 26.47
C ARG A 138 18.64 -13.86 25.73
N VAL A 139 17.49 -14.04 26.40
CA VAL A 139 16.17 -13.76 25.82
C VAL A 139 15.95 -12.26 25.64
N SER A 140 16.50 -11.43 26.53
CA SER A 140 16.43 -9.96 26.40
C SER A 140 17.31 -9.41 25.27
N GLU A 141 18.43 -10.08 24.95
CA GLU A 141 19.32 -9.73 23.84
C GLU A 141 18.77 -10.14 22.47
N GLN A 142 17.85 -11.11 22.41
CA GLN A 142 17.20 -11.45 21.14
C GLN A 142 16.29 -10.31 20.71
N THR A 143 16.70 -9.64 19.63
CA THR A 143 15.87 -8.64 18.95
C THR A 143 14.53 -9.25 18.60
N ASP A 144 13.44 -8.59 19.01
CA ASP A 144 12.07 -8.97 18.68
C ASP A 144 11.97 -9.30 17.18
N LYS A 145 11.76 -10.57 16.84
CA LYS A 145 11.52 -10.98 15.45
C LYS A 145 10.04 -10.74 15.15
N TYR A 146 9.76 -10.08 14.04
CA TYR A 146 8.41 -9.84 13.55
C TYR A 146 8.22 -10.60 12.23
N ILE A 147 7.19 -11.43 12.15
CA ILE A 147 6.83 -12.16 10.92
C ILE A 147 6.00 -11.24 10.00
N LEU A 148 6.07 -11.49 8.69
CA LEU A 148 5.18 -10.89 7.67
C LEU A 148 5.21 -9.36 7.58
N ALA A 149 6.14 -8.66 8.23
CA ALA A 149 6.23 -7.19 8.14
C ALA A 149 6.42 -6.68 6.70
N ALA A 150 7.12 -7.45 5.86
CA ALA A 150 7.28 -7.17 4.42
C ALA A 150 6.02 -7.47 3.59
N ALA A 151 5.12 -8.32 4.10
CA ALA A 151 3.89 -8.70 3.41
C ALA A 151 2.72 -7.74 3.71
N ILE A 152 2.87 -6.82 4.66
CA ILE A 152 1.86 -5.80 4.94
C ILE A 152 1.93 -4.74 3.85
N LEU A 153 0.92 -4.78 2.97
CA LEU A 153 0.80 -3.86 1.86
C LEU A 153 0.08 -2.56 2.27
N PRO A 154 0.48 -1.42 1.69
CA PRO A 154 -0.06 -0.11 2.03
C PRO A 154 -1.48 0.15 1.55
N THR A 155 -1.92 -0.56 0.51
CA THR A 155 -3.24 -0.34 -0.06
C THR A 155 -3.95 -1.66 -0.22
N SER A 156 -5.25 -1.61 0.07
CA SER A 156 -6.19 -2.68 -0.25
C SER A 156 -6.39 -2.85 -1.77
N ASN A 157 -5.59 -2.21 -2.63
CA ASN A 157 -5.77 -2.24 -4.08
C ASN A 157 -5.78 -3.67 -4.64
N ILE A 158 -5.00 -4.59 -4.05
CA ILE A 158 -5.04 -6.01 -4.44
C ILE A 158 -6.40 -6.63 -4.09
N VAL A 159 -6.94 -6.31 -2.92
CA VAL A 159 -8.24 -6.79 -2.45
C VAL A 159 -9.39 -6.14 -3.23
N GLU A 160 -9.32 -4.85 -3.53
CA GLU A 160 -10.31 -4.16 -4.38
C GLU A 160 -10.30 -4.69 -5.82
N ARG A 161 -9.11 -4.95 -6.38
CA ARG A 161 -8.97 -5.64 -7.67
C ARG A 161 -9.55 -7.06 -7.60
N LEU A 162 -9.30 -7.78 -6.50
CA LEU A 162 -9.87 -9.10 -6.26
C LEU A 162 -11.39 -9.06 -6.28
N PHE A 163 -12.01 -8.15 -5.52
CA PHE A 163 -13.48 -8.00 -5.50
C PHE A 163 -14.05 -7.49 -6.82
N SER A 164 -13.30 -6.67 -7.56
CA SER A 164 -13.70 -6.26 -8.91
C SER A 164 -13.66 -7.42 -9.90
N MET A 165 -12.63 -8.28 -9.81
CA MET A 165 -12.52 -9.51 -10.59
C MET A 165 -13.61 -10.50 -10.22
N ASP A 166 -13.90 -10.66 -8.94
CA ASP A 166 -14.99 -11.50 -8.44
C ASP A 166 -16.33 -11.09 -9.02
N ARG A 167 -16.66 -9.79 -8.91
CA ARG A 167 -17.88 -9.24 -9.51
C ARG A 167 -17.97 -9.48 -11.01
N ALA A 168 -16.87 -9.32 -11.74
CA ALA A 168 -16.83 -9.60 -13.19
C ALA A 168 -16.93 -11.10 -13.50
N MET A 169 -16.43 -11.97 -12.62
CA MET A 169 -16.40 -13.41 -12.80
C MET A 169 -17.74 -14.07 -12.46
N ILE A 170 -18.44 -13.63 -11.41
CA ILE A 170 -19.76 -14.14 -11.04
C ILE A 170 -20.79 -13.69 -12.09
N GLY A 171 -20.73 -12.44 -12.56
CA GLY A 171 -21.69 -11.90 -13.53
C GLY A 171 -23.16 -12.05 -13.07
N LEU A 172 -24.12 -11.83 -13.97
CA LEU A 172 -25.55 -12.03 -13.71
C LEU A 172 -26.02 -13.49 -13.91
N GLU A 173 -25.22 -14.33 -14.57
CA GLU A 173 -25.66 -15.68 -14.98
C GLU A 173 -25.13 -16.81 -14.08
N ARG A 174 -24.32 -16.51 -13.07
CA ARG A 174 -23.74 -17.54 -12.18
C ARG A 174 -24.22 -17.46 -10.73
N HIS A 175 -25.42 -16.92 -10.51
CA HIS A 175 -26.04 -16.85 -9.18
C HIS A 175 -26.28 -18.21 -8.51
N SER A 176 -26.23 -19.31 -9.27
CA SER A 176 -26.38 -20.67 -8.75
C SER A 176 -25.05 -21.32 -8.30
N LEU A 177 -23.91 -20.64 -8.44
CA LEU A 177 -22.64 -21.15 -7.92
C LEU A 177 -22.64 -21.11 -6.40
N GLN A 178 -22.24 -22.23 -5.78
CA GLN A 178 -22.00 -22.24 -4.34
C GLN A 178 -20.76 -21.39 -3.99
N PRO A 179 -20.71 -20.76 -2.81
CA PRO A 179 -19.58 -19.92 -2.40
C PRO A 179 -18.21 -20.60 -2.53
N ILE A 180 -18.13 -21.91 -2.25
CA ILE A 180 -16.89 -22.69 -2.37
C ILE A 180 -16.37 -22.79 -3.80
N MET A 181 -17.26 -22.83 -4.80
CA MET A 181 -16.86 -22.86 -6.21
C MET A 181 -16.36 -21.49 -6.67
N VAL A 182 -16.97 -20.41 -6.18
CA VAL A 182 -16.52 -19.03 -6.43
C VAL A 182 -15.12 -18.82 -5.85
N GLU A 183 -14.89 -19.26 -4.61
CA GLU A 183 -13.59 -19.18 -3.95
C GLU A 183 -12.51 -19.96 -4.71
N ALA A 184 -12.79 -21.21 -5.09
CA ALA A 184 -11.85 -22.04 -5.86
C ALA A 184 -11.49 -21.39 -7.22
N MET A 185 -12.49 -20.84 -7.89
CA MET A 185 -12.34 -20.12 -9.16
C MET A 185 -11.46 -18.87 -9.02
N LEU A 186 -11.70 -18.06 -7.99
CA LEU A 186 -10.89 -16.89 -7.67
C LEU A 186 -9.46 -17.28 -7.34
N PHE A 187 -9.28 -18.30 -6.50
CA PHE A 187 -7.97 -18.79 -6.09
C PHE A 187 -7.12 -19.20 -7.28
N LEU A 188 -7.69 -20.00 -8.19
CA LEU A 188 -7.02 -20.42 -9.42
C LEU A 188 -6.67 -19.23 -10.31
N LYS A 189 -7.59 -18.26 -10.45
CA LYS A 189 -7.40 -17.11 -11.33
C LYS A 189 -6.34 -16.13 -10.82
N VAL A 190 -6.31 -15.87 -9.51
CA VAL A 190 -5.34 -14.96 -8.88
C VAL A 190 -3.92 -15.52 -8.98
N ASN A 191 -3.78 -16.83 -8.84
CA ASN A 191 -2.50 -17.52 -8.80
C ASN A 191 -2.16 -18.20 -10.13
N ILE A 192 -2.70 -17.72 -11.26
CA ILE A 192 -2.49 -18.30 -12.59
C ILE A 192 -1.02 -18.50 -12.97
N SER A 193 -0.10 -17.73 -12.39
CA SER A 193 1.34 -17.87 -12.59
C SER A 193 1.96 -19.10 -11.91
N TYR A 194 1.25 -19.72 -10.96
CA TYR A 194 1.74 -20.84 -10.15
C TYR A 194 1.29 -22.21 -10.67
N TRP A 195 0.43 -22.25 -11.68
CA TRP A 195 -0.04 -23.49 -12.28
C TRP A 195 -0.05 -23.37 -13.79
N ASP A 196 0.67 -24.27 -14.45
CA ASP A 196 0.59 -24.45 -15.90
C ASP A 196 -0.38 -25.60 -16.24
N VAL A 197 -0.62 -25.80 -17.53
CA VAL A 197 -1.52 -26.87 -18.03
C VAL A 197 -1.04 -28.25 -17.57
N ASN A 198 0.26 -28.44 -17.37
CA ASN A 198 0.85 -29.71 -16.96
C ASN A 198 0.55 -29.99 -15.47
N VAL A 199 0.74 -29.00 -14.59
CA VAL A 199 0.44 -29.09 -13.15
C VAL A 199 -1.06 -29.35 -12.92
N VAL A 200 -1.93 -28.73 -13.72
CA VAL A 200 -3.38 -28.98 -13.63
C VAL A 200 -3.74 -30.38 -14.12
N HIS A 201 -3.04 -30.90 -15.15
CA HIS A 201 -3.28 -32.25 -15.66
C HIS A 201 -2.80 -33.34 -14.71
N ASP A 202 -1.71 -33.12 -13.97
CA ASP A 202 -1.18 -34.08 -13.00
C ASP A 202 -2.07 -34.23 -11.74
N ILE A 203 -2.97 -33.27 -11.49
CA ILE A 203 -3.82 -33.21 -10.28
C ILE A 203 -5.28 -33.66 -10.56
N LEU A 204 -5.71 -33.71 -11.83
CA LEU A 204 -7.05 -34.12 -12.28
C LEU A 204 -7.10 -35.56 -12.78
#